data_AF-A0A9X1IAP4-F1
#
_entry.id   AF-A0A9X1IAP4-F1
#
_cell.length_a   1.000
_cell.length_b   1.000
_cell.length_c   1.000
_cell.angle_alpha   90.00
_cell.angle_beta   90.00
_cell.angle_gamma   90.00
#
_symmetry.space_group_name_H-M   'P 1'
#
loop_
_entity.id
_entity.type
_entity.pdbx_description
1 polymer ?
#
loop_
_entity_poly.entity_id
_entity_poly.type
_entity_poly.pdbx_seq_one_letter_code
_entity_poly.pdbx_strand_id
1 'polypeptide(L)'
;MRIRLPMLLLLPAMTAGCEAFDPYRREGAWRPAGVNDQNLAVMVARPAELVRGTGAEGGTGAAAAGAIERLRADRVKPLPDIGVARIITLPGAGPGGGS
;
A
#
# COMPACT_ATOMS: atom_id res chain seq x y z
N MET A 1 -12.63 -10.78 -43.65
CA MET A 1 -13.67 -10.39 -42.66
C MET A 1 -13.75 -8.87 -42.64
N ARG A 2 -14.77 -8.26 -43.26
CA ARG A 2 -14.91 -6.78 -43.34
C ARG A 2 -15.58 -6.30 -42.07
N ILE A 3 -14.79 -5.79 -41.11
CA ILE A 3 -15.31 -5.14 -39.90
C ILE A 3 -16.16 -3.95 -40.38
N ARG A 4 -17.46 -3.99 -40.08
CA ARG A 4 -18.38 -2.92 -40.48
C ARG A 4 -18.07 -1.71 -39.61
N LEU A 5 -17.80 -0.56 -40.24
CA LEU A 5 -17.54 0.75 -39.61
C LEU A 5 -18.41 1.08 -38.37
N PRO A 6 -19.72 0.75 -38.30
CA PRO A 6 -20.51 0.97 -37.07
C PRO A 6 -20.02 0.17 -35.84
N MET A 7 -19.36 -0.97 -36.04
CA MET A 7 -18.81 -1.79 -34.95
C MET A 7 -17.53 -1.18 -34.36
N LEU A 8 -16.77 -0.43 -35.15
CA LEU A 8 -15.57 0.29 -34.69
C LEU A 8 -15.93 1.50 -33.82
N LEU A 9 -17.08 2.13 -34.09
CA LEU A 9 -17.63 3.25 -33.32
C LEU A 9 -18.26 2.83 -31.98
N LEU A 10 -18.65 1.56 -31.83
CA LEU A 10 -19.24 1.06 -30.58
C LEU A 10 -18.18 0.82 -29.49
N LEU A 11 -16.93 0.54 -29.87
CA LEU A 11 -15.84 0.22 -28.95
C LEU A 11 -15.49 1.37 -27.97
N PRO A 12 -15.33 2.63 -28.40
CA PRO A 12 -15.06 3.74 -27.46
C PRO A 12 -16.26 4.08 -26.55
N ALA A 13 -17.49 3.80 -26.98
CA ALA A 13 -18.68 4.01 -26.15
C ALA A 13 -18.74 3.05 -24.95
N MET A 14 -18.18 1.84 -25.09
CA MET A 14 -18.12 0.85 -24.01
C MET A 14 -17.03 1.15 -22.97
N THR A 15 -16.02 1.97 -23.29
CA THR A 15 -14.95 2.34 -22.34
C THR A 15 -15.24 3.60 -21.52
N ALA A 16 -16.29 4.35 -21.86
CA ALA A 16 -16.66 5.59 -21.16
C ALA A 16 -17.08 5.39 -19.69
N GLY A 17 -17.36 4.14 -19.28
CA GLY A 17 -17.69 3.79 -17.89
C GLY A 17 -16.48 3.41 -17.01
N CYS A 18 -15.27 3.26 -17.56
CA CYS A 18 -14.09 2.93 -16.75
C CYS A 18 -13.72 4.06 -15.76
N GLU A 19 -13.97 5.33 -16.11
CA GLU A 19 -13.77 6.45 -15.19
C GLU A 19 -14.75 6.44 -14.00
N ALA A 20 -15.95 5.86 -14.16
CA ALA A 20 -16.92 5.73 -13.07
C ALA A 20 -16.49 4.70 -12.01
N PHE A 21 -15.52 3.84 -12.34
CA PHE A 21 -14.89 2.89 -11.44
C PHE A 21 -13.50 3.31 -10.99
N ASP A 22 -13.09 4.56 -11.23
CA ASP A 22 -11.86 5.10 -10.66
C ASP A 22 -11.95 5.03 -9.12
N PRO A 23 -11.18 4.13 -8.46
CA PRO A 23 -11.27 3.95 -7.02
C PRO A 23 -10.88 5.23 -6.27
N TYR A 24 -10.15 6.15 -6.90
CA TYR A 24 -9.74 7.43 -6.31
C TYR A 24 -10.84 8.50 -6.37
N ARG A 25 -11.90 8.31 -7.17
CA ARG A 25 -13.03 9.26 -7.29
C ARG A 25 -14.28 8.84 -6.51
N ARG A 26 -14.30 7.66 -5.89
CA ARG A 26 -15.44 7.21 -5.06
C ARG A 26 -15.57 8.07 -3.80
N GLU A 27 -16.80 8.48 -3.48
CA GLU A 27 -17.13 8.98 -2.15
C GLU A 27 -16.78 7.93 -1.08
N GLY A 28 -16.14 8.37 0.00
CA GLY A 28 -15.63 7.50 1.07
C GLY A 28 -14.29 6.83 0.80
N ALA A 29 -13.76 6.87 -0.44
CA ALA A 29 -12.37 6.48 -0.70
C ALA A 29 -11.39 7.58 -0.26
N TRP A 30 -10.14 7.19 0.01
CA TRP A 30 -9.09 8.14 0.38
C TRP A 30 -8.90 9.19 -0.74
N ARG A 31 -9.11 10.45 -0.40
CA ARG A 31 -8.88 11.59 -1.30
C ARG A 31 -7.70 12.40 -0.77
N PRO A 32 -6.73 12.78 -1.61
CA PRO A 32 -5.63 13.67 -1.23
C PRO A 32 -6.17 15.09 -1.03
N ALA A 33 -6.84 15.33 0.10
CA ALA A 33 -7.32 16.64 0.52
C ALA A 33 -6.49 17.21 1.68
N GLY A 34 -5.32 16.63 1.95
CA GLY A 34 -4.45 17.03 3.07
C GLY A 34 -5.02 16.68 4.46
N VAL A 35 -6.19 16.05 4.54
CA VAL A 35 -6.79 15.60 5.81
C VAL A 35 -5.89 14.64 6.58
N ASN A 36 -5.14 13.78 5.88
CA ASN A 36 -4.15 12.94 6.52
C ASN A 36 -3.01 13.76 7.14
N ASP A 37 -2.52 14.78 6.44
CA ASP A 37 -1.44 15.63 6.93
C ASP A 37 -1.90 16.48 8.13
N GLN A 38 -3.15 16.95 8.12
CA GLN A 38 -3.77 17.60 9.27
C GLN A 38 -3.92 16.65 10.47
N ASN A 39 -4.39 15.42 10.23
CA ASN A 39 -4.50 14.41 11.29
C ASN A 39 -3.12 14.09 11.87
N LEU A 40 -2.10 13.93 11.03
CA LEU A 40 -0.73 13.71 11.48
C LEU A 40 -0.22 14.89 12.30
N ALA A 41 -0.48 16.14 11.89
CA ALA A 41 -0.09 17.32 12.64
C ALA A 41 -0.73 17.36 14.05
N VAL A 42 -1.97 16.89 14.20
CA VAL A 42 -2.67 16.81 15.49
C VAL A 42 -2.19 15.64 16.34
N MET A 43 -1.81 14.52 15.73
CA MET A 43 -1.36 13.31 16.43
C MET A 43 0.11 13.37 16.87
N VAL A 44 0.91 14.29 16.34
CA VAL A 44 2.33 14.40 16.67
C VAL A 44 2.51 14.92 18.10
N ALA A 45 3.19 14.12 18.93
CA ALA A 45 3.46 14.45 20.33
C ALA A 45 4.34 15.70 20.51
N ARG A 46 5.20 16.01 19.52
CA ARG A 46 6.17 17.12 19.56
C ARG A 46 6.17 17.87 18.22
N PRO A 47 5.40 18.95 18.08
CA PRO A 47 5.24 19.66 16.80
C PRO A 47 6.55 20.15 16.16
N ALA A 48 7.58 20.45 16.95
CA ALA A 48 8.90 20.83 16.45
C ALA A 48 9.56 19.75 15.56
N GLU A 49 9.21 18.47 15.77
CA GLU A 49 9.73 17.33 15.02
C GLU A 49 9.21 17.28 13.57
N LEU A 50 8.14 18.01 13.24
CA LEU A 50 7.63 18.15 11.87
C LEU A 50 8.54 18.99 10.97
N VAL A 51 9.30 19.92 11.55
CA VAL A 51 10.19 20.84 10.82
C VAL A 51 11.64 20.36 10.89
N ARG A 52 12.03 19.76 12.01
CA ARG A 52 13.39 19.29 12.25
C ARG A 52 13.35 18.07 13.16
N GLY A 53 13.88 16.95 12.69
CA GLY A 53 14.09 15.79 13.53
C GLY A 53 14.93 16.16 14.76
N THR A 54 14.43 15.85 15.94
CA THR A 54 15.19 15.92 17.18
C THR A 54 15.93 14.58 17.29
N GLY A 55 17.27 14.62 17.36
CA GLY A 55 18.00 13.40 17.70
C GLY A 55 17.52 12.91 19.06
N ALA A 56 17.34 11.60 19.22
CA ALA A 56 17.13 11.03 20.54
C ALA A 56 18.39 11.32 21.39
N GLU A 57 18.21 11.77 22.63
CA GLU A 57 19.33 11.93 23.56
C GLU A 57 20.04 10.57 23.73
N GLY A 58 21.32 10.49 23.37
CA GLY A 58 22.09 9.23 23.34
C GLY A 58 21.94 8.38 22.07
N GLY A 59 21.11 8.78 21.11
CA GLY A 59 20.99 8.13 19.80
C GLY A 59 22.20 8.44 18.92
N THR A 60 23.08 7.45 18.71
CA THR A 60 24.23 7.62 17.81
C THR A 60 23.89 7.14 16.40
N GLY A 61 24.41 7.83 15.37
CA GLY A 61 24.27 7.40 13.98
C GLY A 61 24.81 5.99 13.73
N ALA A 62 25.80 5.55 14.51
CA ALA A 62 26.35 4.20 14.47
C ALA A 62 25.32 3.14 14.88
N ALA A 63 24.51 3.39 15.91
CA ALA A 63 23.44 2.47 16.32
C ALA A 63 22.37 2.32 15.23
N ALA A 64 22.00 3.43 14.58
CA ALA A 64 21.05 3.43 13.47
C ALA A 64 21.61 2.69 12.24
N ALA A 65 22.87 2.94 11.87
CA ALA A 65 23.55 2.24 10.78
C ALA A 65 23.62 0.72 11.03
N GLY A 66 23.97 0.32 12.25
CA GLY A 66 23.99 -1.10 12.65
C GLY A 66 22.61 -1.76 12.58
N ALA A 67 21.52 -1.03 12.88
CA ALA A 67 20.17 -1.56 12.73
C ALA A 67 19.77 -1.77 11.27
N ILE A 68 20.14 -0.83 10.37
CA ILE A 68 19.91 -0.97 8.92
C ILE A 68 20.72 -2.14 8.35
N GLU A 69 21.98 -2.27 8.77
CA GLU A 69 22.81 -3.38 8.30
C GLU A 69 22.24 -4.73 8.74
N ARG A 70 21.78 -4.83 10.00
CA ARG A 70 21.03 -6.02 10.45
C ARG A 70 19.77 -6.24 9.63
N LEU A 71 18.98 -5.21 9.34
CA LEU A 71 17.78 -5.38 8.51
C LEU A 71 18.10 -5.90 7.10
N ARG A 72 19.23 -5.48 6.52
CA ARG A 72 19.66 -5.90 5.18
C ARG A 72 20.28 -7.29 5.17
N ALA A 73 21.11 -7.60 6.15
CA ALA A 73 21.88 -8.83 6.22
C ALA A 73 21.10 -9.97 6.91
N ASP A 74 20.29 -9.66 7.91
CA ASP A 74 19.50 -10.61 8.68
C ASP A 74 18.18 -10.83 7.91
N ARG A 75 18.09 -11.95 7.19
CA ARG A 75 16.86 -12.38 6.52
C ARG A 75 15.71 -12.37 7.53
N VAL A 76 14.51 -11.99 7.08
CA VAL A 76 13.28 -11.97 7.91
C VAL A 76 13.23 -13.23 8.76
N LYS A 77 13.37 -13.07 10.08
CA LYS A 77 13.28 -14.19 11.00
C LYS A 77 11.85 -14.73 10.93
N PRO A 78 11.67 -16.05 10.87
CA PRO A 78 10.34 -16.61 10.90
C PRO A 78 9.63 -16.07 12.14
N LEU A 79 8.45 -15.50 11.93
CA LEU A 79 7.62 -15.07 13.06
C LEU A 79 7.36 -16.32 13.92
N PRO A 80 7.48 -16.21 15.25
CA PRO A 80 7.03 -17.29 16.11
C PRO A 80 5.56 -17.58 15.78
N ASP A 81 5.18 -18.86 15.81
CA ASP A 81 3.82 -19.29 15.52
C ASP A 81 2.89 -18.83 16.64
N ILE A 82 2.48 -17.56 16.56
CA ILE A 82 1.57 -16.87 17.48
C ILE A 82 0.13 -16.89 16.98
N GLY A 83 -0.15 -17.73 15.98
CA GLY A 83 -1.49 -17.91 15.45
C GLY A 83 -2.39 -18.63 16.44
N VAL A 84 -3.45 -17.94 16.90
CA VAL A 84 -4.59 -18.59 17.59
C VAL A 84 -5.37 -19.50 16.64
N ALA A 85 -5.16 -19.35 15.33
CA ALA A 85 -5.80 -20.13 14.28
C ALA A 85 -4.75 -20.90 13.47
N ARG A 86 -4.98 -22.21 13.33
CA ARG A 86 -4.24 -23.09 12.44
C ARG A 86 -4.79 -22.96 11.03
N ILE A 87 -4.00 -22.43 10.09
CA ILE A 87 -4.35 -22.46 8.66
C ILE A 87 -4.11 -23.89 8.17
N ILE A 88 -5.18 -24.58 7.77
CA ILE A 88 -5.10 -25.91 7.16
C ILE A 88 -5.22 -25.71 5.64
N THR A 89 -4.19 -26.07 4.89
CA THR A 89 -4.27 -26.12 3.43
C THR A 89 -5.01 -27.39 3.03
N LEU A 90 -6.21 -27.27 2.47
CA LEU A 90 -6.93 -28.41 1.91
C LEU A 90 -6.23 -28.84 0.60
N PRO A 91 -5.92 -30.14 0.41
CA PRO A 91 -5.41 -30.63 -0.86
C PRO A 91 -6.49 -30.47 -1.93
N GLY A 92 -6.33 -29.47 -2.80
CA GLY A 92 -7.29 -29.18 -3.88
C GLY A 92 -7.25 -27.74 -4.42
N ALA A 93 -6.59 -26.80 -3.74
CA ALA A 93 -6.37 -25.47 -4.29
C ALA A 93 -5.28 -25.51 -5.38
N GLY A 94 -5.69 -25.88 -6.60
CA GLY A 94 -4.86 -25.75 -7.79
C GLY A 94 -4.46 -24.29 -8.03
N PRO A 95 -3.35 -24.04 -8.74
CA PRO A 95 -2.93 -22.69 -9.05
C PRO A 95 -3.98 -22.01 -9.94
N GLY A 96 -4.63 -20.98 -9.40
CA GLY A 96 -5.46 -20.07 -10.19
C GLY A 96 -4.58 -19.32 -11.18
N GLY A 97 -4.47 -19.85 -12.40
CA GLY A 97 -3.80 -19.20 -13.51
C GLY A 97 -4.51 -17.90 -13.86
N GLY A 98 -3.86 -16.77 -13.57
CA GLY A 98 -4.24 -15.48 -14.11
C GLY A 98 -3.85 -15.41 -15.59
N SER A 99 -4.82 -15.07 -16.44
CA SER A 99 -4.58 -14.49 -17.77
C SER A 99 -4.61 -12.97 -17.65
#